data_AF-A0A1Y2AYD5-F1
#
_entry.id   AF-A0A1Y2AYD5-F1
#
_cell.length_a   1.000
_cell.length_b   1.000
_cell.length_c   1.000
_cell.angle_alpha   90.00
_cell.angle_beta   90.00
_cell.angle_gamma   90.00
#
_symmetry.space_group_name_H-M   'P 1'
#
loop_
_entity.id
_entity.type
_entity.pdbx_description
1 polymer ?
#
loop_
_entity_poly.entity_id
_entity_poly.type
_entity_poly.pdbx_seq_one_letter_code
_entity_poly.pdbx_strand_id
1 'polypeptide(L)'
;MDPPLPNRLPNRPRARSIAFRPRVSYIEPKRSSSVDGLAPPTPAAQFNEPETESLIAIPEHQIQIHEEDEDEDEPYIAPQTRHLESLSSFIPLSPPNSVKMIAKIVCTETATGTVAFPLTPPPQLHTRIAAQVYTARINAINELLKDIKSLNDFSPLWFVMPVFYVGVAAAVSFGVPLAQNSPANIAFLVAFVPVAVLAYFLASRLHRPKPFVKLVKNKAYYKRFQTKYRRRREGKTDYYARKRLVAQAKNKYNSPKYRLVVRITNADIIAQIVYAKITGDVVMCSAYSHELPKYGVEVGLTNWSAAYSQLGDKYEGNQEVDGSYYEVEPVDDAPRPFQCFLDVGLRRTTTGSRVFGVLKGAVDGGLLIPHSENRFPGWDSAKKELDAETLHRYILGGHVSDYMAELEEDDEDSYKRQFARYIEKEITPDDFEELYEKAHEAIRADPTREAKAHVYDEEAKNKLKKYKMTKRNLKQRVDRVKQKKAAWLAARASDE
;
A
#
# COMPACT_ATOMS: atom_id res chain seq x y z
N MET A 1 -13.50 -47.18 15.45
CA MET A 1 -12.10 -46.86 15.80
C MET A 1 -11.47 -46.19 14.59
N ASP A 2 -11.56 -44.86 14.57
CA ASP A 2 -10.51 -43.90 14.19
C ASP A 2 -11.16 -42.51 14.16
N PRO A 3 -10.61 -41.50 14.86
CA PRO A 3 -11.26 -40.21 15.03
C PRO A 3 -11.14 -39.33 13.78
N PRO A 4 -12.11 -38.43 13.50
CA PRO A 4 -12.01 -37.50 12.39
C PRO A 4 -10.95 -36.41 12.66
N LEU A 5 -10.16 -36.12 11.63
CA LEU A 5 -9.06 -35.15 11.64
C LEU A 5 -9.55 -33.71 11.87
N PRO A 6 -8.80 -32.86 12.61
CA PRO A 6 -9.17 -31.47 12.83
C PRO A 6 -8.94 -30.60 11.59
N ASN A 7 -9.94 -29.77 11.26
CA ASN A 7 -9.93 -28.77 10.19
C ASN A 7 -8.73 -27.82 10.29
N ARG A 8 -7.80 -27.90 9.34
CA ARG A 8 -6.73 -26.91 9.14
C ARG A 8 -7.27 -25.70 8.37
N LEU A 9 -7.39 -24.56 9.06
CA LEU A 9 -7.60 -23.25 8.47
C LEU A 9 -6.45 -22.88 7.50
N PRO A 10 -6.71 -22.19 6.38
CA PRO A 10 -5.68 -21.72 5.47
C PRO A 10 -4.86 -20.58 6.11
N ASN A 11 -3.56 -20.80 6.26
CA ASN A 11 -2.58 -19.81 6.70
C ASN A 11 -2.58 -18.58 5.78
N ARG A 12 -3.15 -17.46 6.26
CA ARG A 12 -2.93 -16.14 5.65
C ARG A 12 -1.51 -15.64 5.96
N PRO A 13 -0.73 -15.18 4.96
CA PRO A 13 0.59 -14.65 5.21
C PRO A 13 0.50 -13.32 5.97
N ARG A 14 1.20 -13.22 7.11
CA ARG A 14 1.38 -11.98 7.87
C ARG A 14 2.03 -10.92 6.97
N ALA A 15 1.30 -9.84 6.67
CA ALA A 15 1.82 -8.69 5.95
C ALA A 15 2.91 -7.99 6.78
N ARG A 16 4.18 -8.17 6.40
CA ARG A 16 5.29 -7.35 6.91
C ARG A 16 5.19 -5.95 6.30
N SER A 17 4.97 -4.95 7.15
CA SER A 17 4.99 -3.53 6.78
C SER A 17 6.41 -3.12 6.34
N ILE A 18 6.67 -3.12 5.04
CA ILE A 18 7.88 -2.52 4.47
C ILE A 18 7.59 -1.03 4.27
N ALA A 19 8.09 -0.21 5.19
CA ALA A 19 8.03 1.25 5.09
C ALA A 19 8.89 1.73 3.91
N PHE A 20 8.25 2.04 2.78
CA PHE A 20 8.90 2.71 1.66
C PHE A 20 8.73 4.23 1.82
N ARG A 21 9.80 4.92 2.25
CA ARG A 21 9.84 6.40 2.23
C ARG A 21 10.32 6.87 0.86
N PRO A 22 9.57 7.72 0.13
CA PRO A 22 10.10 8.36 -1.07
C PRO A 22 11.16 9.40 -0.68
N ARG A 23 12.31 9.35 -1.36
CA ARG A 23 13.34 10.38 -1.34
C ARG A 23 12.83 11.52 -2.21
N VAL A 24 12.62 12.70 -1.62
CA VAL A 24 12.32 13.94 -2.34
C VAL A 24 13.63 14.37 -3.01
N SER A 25 13.67 14.38 -4.34
CA SER A 25 14.66 15.14 -5.12
C SER A 25 13.94 16.37 -5.64
N TYR A 26 14.41 17.54 -5.24
CA TYR A 26 14.08 18.82 -5.87
C TYR A 26 14.46 18.73 -7.36
N ILE A 27 13.52 19.08 -8.23
CA ILE A 27 13.77 19.33 -9.65
C ILE A 27 13.42 20.81 -9.82
N GLU A 28 14.42 21.63 -10.11
CA GLU A 28 14.22 23.02 -10.51
C GLU A 28 13.60 23.09 -11.92
N PRO A 29 12.76 24.10 -12.21
CA PRO A 29 12.11 24.27 -13.49
C PRO A 29 13.09 24.90 -14.49
N LYS A 30 13.38 24.23 -15.61
CA LYS A 30 14.00 24.90 -16.75
C LYS A 30 12.94 25.58 -17.61
N ARG A 31 13.08 26.90 -17.73
CA ARG A 31 12.41 27.77 -18.69
C ARG A 31 12.74 27.38 -20.14
N SER A 32 11.73 27.64 -20.98
CA SER A 32 11.69 27.88 -22.42
C SER A 32 13.00 28.03 -23.20
N SER A 33 13.07 27.34 -24.35
CA SER A 33 13.76 27.82 -25.55
C SER A 33 13.11 27.23 -26.82
N SER A 34 12.57 28.14 -27.63
CA SER A 34 12.55 28.18 -29.11
C SER A 34 12.32 26.91 -29.95
N VAL A 35 11.18 26.96 -30.63
CA VAL A 35 10.88 26.58 -32.03
C VAL A 35 12.08 26.20 -32.91
N ASP A 36 12.00 25.03 -33.56
CA ASP A 36 12.19 24.85 -35.01
C ASP A 36 11.80 23.42 -35.45
N GLY A 37 11.29 23.33 -36.68
CA GLY A 37 10.27 22.37 -37.11
C GLY A 37 10.74 20.97 -37.54
N LEU A 38 9.77 20.06 -37.62
CA LEU A 38 9.65 19.08 -38.72
C LEU A 38 8.21 18.55 -38.78
N ALA A 39 7.67 18.49 -40.00
CA ALA A 39 6.27 18.24 -40.34
C ALA A 39 5.73 16.82 -40.03
N PRO A 40 4.40 16.65 -39.91
CA PRO A 40 3.74 15.35 -39.67
C PRO A 40 3.31 14.63 -40.97
N PRO A 41 3.11 13.30 -40.95
CA PRO A 41 2.27 12.62 -41.94
C PRO A 41 0.85 12.39 -41.40
N THR A 42 -0.14 12.95 -42.09
CA THR A 42 -1.59 12.63 -42.08
C THR A 42 -1.92 11.51 -43.09
N PRO A 43 -3.19 11.06 -43.27
CA PRO A 43 -4.37 11.00 -42.38
C PRO A 43 -5.12 9.63 -42.45
N ALA A 44 -6.14 9.44 -41.60
CA ALA A 44 -7.49 8.94 -41.95
C ALA A 44 -8.18 8.21 -40.79
N ALA A 45 -9.24 8.81 -40.24
CA ALA A 45 -10.52 8.15 -39.94
C ALA A 45 -11.49 9.22 -39.40
N GLN A 46 -12.48 9.54 -40.23
CA GLN A 46 -13.58 10.45 -39.97
C GLN A 46 -14.51 9.89 -38.89
N PHE A 47 -14.97 10.72 -37.97
CA PHE A 47 -16.22 10.49 -37.23
C PHE A 47 -16.95 11.81 -37.04
N ASN A 48 -18.20 11.84 -37.49
CA ASN A 48 -19.07 13.00 -37.59
C ASN A 48 -19.57 13.48 -36.22
N GLU A 49 -19.63 14.80 -36.03
CA GLU A 49 -20.50 15.48 -35.06
C GLU A 49 -21.51 16.35 -35.83
N PRO A 50 -22.78 16.45 -35.40
CA PRO A 50 -23.76 17.35 -35.99
C PRO A 50 -23.75 18.75 -35.35
N GLU A 51 -24.03 19.72 -36.20
CA GLU A 51 -24.10 21.17 -35.99
C GLU A 51 -25.18 21.60 -34.99
N THR A 52 -24.93 22.67 -34.22
CA THR A 52 -25.95 23.64 -33.76
C THR A 52 -25.32 25.01 -33.45
N GLU A 53 -25.63 25.97 -34.33
CA GLU A 53 -26.15 27.33 -34.07
C GLU A 53 -25.41 28.35 -33.16
N SER A 54 -24.89 29.38 -33.87
CA SER A 54 -24.97 30.83 -33.61
C SER A 54 -24.83 31.39 -32.19
N LEU A 55 -23.65 31.97 -31.90
CA LEU A 55 -23.45 32.93 -30.82
C LEU A 55 -23.43 34.36 -31.35
N ILE A 56 -24.37 35.14 -30.83
CA ILE A 56 -24.56 36.58 -30.99
C ILE A 56 -23.44 37.33 -30.24
N ALA A 57 -22.84 38.32 -30.91
CA ALA A 57 -21.82 39.22 -30.39
C ALA A 57 -22.43 40.38 -29.59
N ILE A 58 -21.83 40.75 -28.44
CA ILE A 58 -22.02 42.02 -27.72
C ILE A 58 -20.65 42.47 -27.16
N PRO A 59 -20.31 43.78 -27.20
CA PRO A 59 -18.93 44.25 -27.26
C PRO A 59 -18.24 44.54 -25.92
N GLU A 60 -16.92 44.67 -26.01
CA GLU A 60 -15.93 44.95 -24.98
C GLU A 60 -16.20 46.28 -24.24
N HIS A 61 -16.13 46.25 -22.91
CA HIS A 61 -16.00 47.44 -22.08
C HIS A 61 -14.63 47.44 -21.38
N GLN A 62 -13.87 48.50 -21.65
CA GLN A 62 -12.57 48.82 -21.07
C GLN A 62 -12.62 48.84 -19.53
N ILE A 63 -11.63 48.21 -18.89
CA ILE A 63 -11.28 48.47 -17.50
C ILE A 63 -9.80 48.89 -17.50
N GLN A 64 -9.56 50.14 -17.14
CA GLN A 64 -8.25 50.71 -16.87
C GLN A 64 -7.66 50.04 -15.63
N ILE A 65 -6.43 49.53 -15.76
CA ILE A 65 -5.62 49.05 -14.63
C ILE A 65 -4.80 50.25 -14.15
N HIS A 66 -4.96 50.60 -12.88
CA HIS A 66 -4.08 51.52 -12.17
C HIS A 66 -2.76 50.79 -11.85
N GLU A 67 -1.66 51.30 -12.39
CA GLU A 67 -0.30 50.98 -11.98
C GLU A 67 0.02 51.76 -10.69
N GLU A 68 0.48 51.06 -9.65
CA GLU A 68 1.18 51.64 -8.51
C GLU A 68 2.50 50.85 -8.32
N ASP A 69 3.54 51.49 -8.83
CA ASP A 69 4.92 51.69 -8.37
C ASP A 69 5.70 50.63 -7.57
N GLU A 70 6.96 50.61 -8.01
CA GLU A 70 8.13 49.83 -7.67
C GLU A 70 8.67 50.11 -6.27
N ASP A 71 9.24 49.10 -5.61
CA ASP A 71 10.26 49.29 -4.57
C ASP A 71 11.24 48.08 -4.55
N GLU A 72 12.43 48.37 -5.10
CA GLU A 72 13.80 47.96 -4.74
C GLU A 72 14.20 46.47 -4.60
N ASP A 73 14.99 46.00 -5.59
CA ASP A 73 15.78 44.77 -5.61
C ASP A 73 17.16 44.94 -4.93
N GLU A 74 17.49 44.12 -3.92
CA GLU A 74 18.88 43.93 -3.45
C GLU A 74 19.62 42.84 -4.26
N PRO A 75 20.86 43.08 -4.74
CA PRO A 75 21.57 42.16 -5.62
C PRO A 75 22.29 41.01 -4.87
N TYR A 76 21.95 39.77 -5.23
CA TYR A 76 22.63 38.56 -4.76
C TYR A 76 24.03 38.40 -5.41
N ILE A 77 25.07 38.40 -4.58
CA ILE A 77 26.47 38.21 -4.97
C ILE A 77 26.75 36.72 -5.22
N ALA A 78 27.10 36.38 -6.47
CA ALA A 78 27.54 35.04 -6.85
C ALA A 78 29.03 34.80 -6.51
N PRO A 79 29.40 33.68 -5.87
CA PRO A 79 30.80 33.30 -5.73
C PRO A 79 31.33 32.65 -7.02
N GLN A 80 32.45 33.20 -7.48
CA GLN A 80 33.18 32.86 -8.71
C GLN A 80 33.53 31.36 -8.83
N THR A 81 33.23 30.77 -9.97
CA THR A 81 33.76 29.45 -10.39
C THR A 81 35.14 29.62 -11.01
N ARG A 82 36.17 28.97 -10.45
CA ARG A 82 37.48 28.78 -11.08
C ARG A 82 37.57 27.43 -11.78
N HIS A 83 38.29 27.47 -12.91
CA HIS A 83 38.46 26.47 -13.94
C HIS A 83 39.20 25.18 -13.53
N LEU A 84 39.07 24.24 -14.46
CA LEU A 84 39.49 22.84 -14.57
C LEU A 84 41.00 22.57 -14.49
N GLU A 85 41.29 21.26 -14.46
CA GLU A 85 42.52 20.50 -14.81
C GLU A 85 43.16 19.83 -13.59
N SER A 86 43.59 18.56 -13.59
CA SER A 86 43.73 17.50 -14.60
C SER A 86 44.10 16.19 -13.86
N LEU A 87 44.33 15.11 -14.61
CA LEU A 87 44.95 13.81 -14.24
C LEU A 87 43.99 12.74 -13.66
N SER A 88 43.47 11.79 -14.46
CA SER A 88 44.15 10.68 -15.16
C SER A 88 44.75 9.60 -14.25
N SER A 89 43.96 8.57 -13.93
CA SER A 89 44.36 7.14 -13.92
C SER A 89 43.12 6.31 -13.60
N PHE A 90 42.49 5.71 -14.61
CA PHE A 90 42.67 4.32 -15.05
C PHE A 90 42.18 3.22 -14.06
N ILE A 91 40.87 2.94 -14.18
CA ILE A 91 40.16 1.64 -14.32
C ILE A 91 40.20 0.56 -13.19
N PRO A 92 39.38 -0.53 -13.25
CA PRO A 92 38.19 -0.74 -12.42
C PRO A 92 38.24 -2.06 -11.62
N LEU A 93 37.22 -2.39 -10.82
CA LEU A 93 36.67 -3.77 -10.79
C LEU A 93 35.29 -3.82 -10.11
N SER A 94 34.37 -4.44 -10.84
CA SER A 94 33.01 -4.79 -10.42
C SER A 94 33.03 -6.06 -9.54
N PRO A 95 32.13 -6.18 -8.55
CA PRO A 95 31.77 -7.46 -7.89
C PRO A 95 30.72 -8.19 -8.78
N PRO A 96 29.92 -9.21 -8.36
CA PRO A 96 29.86 -10.07 -7.16
C PRO A 96 29.68 -11.58 -7.55
N ASN A 97 29.60 -12.57 -6.66
CA ASN A 97 28.32 -13.07 -6.12
C ASN A 97 28.49 -14.33 -5.27
N SER A 98 28.10 -14.23 -4.00
CA SER A 98 27.44 -15.31 -3.26
C SER A 98 26.01 -15.46 -3.77
N VAL A 99 25.72 -16.53 -4.50
CA VAL A 99 24.35 -16.98 -4.77
C VAL A 99 24.04 -18.12 -3.80
N LYS A 100 22.92 -17.98 -3.06
CA LYS A 100 22.16 -19.03 -2.37
C LYS A 100 22.77 -19.64 -1.10
N MET A 101 22.46 -19.03 0.05
CA MET A 101 22.04 -19.84 1.20
C MET A 101 20.67 -20.46 0.83
N ILE A 102 20.75 -21.71 0.37
CA ILE A 102 19.75 -22.74 0.02
C ILE A 102 20.18 -23.36 -1.33
N ALA A 103 21.09 -24.31 -1.32
CA ALA A 103 20.63 -25.68 -1.12
C ALA A 103 20.89 -25.98 0.36
N LYS A 104 19.85 -26.25 1.15
CA LYS A 104 20.03 -26.46 2.59
C LYS A 104 20.78 -27.79 2.75
N ILE A 105 21.91 -27.75 3.45
CA ILE A 105 22.81 -28.85 3.88
C ILE A 105 24.14 -28.88 3.11
N VAL A 106 25.20 -28.93 3.92
CA VAL A 106 26.61 -28.67 3.65
C VAL A 106 27.21 -29.77 2.79
N CYS A 107 27.74 -29.42 1.62
CA CYS A 107 28.72 -30.22 0.88
C CYS A 107 30.11 -29.67 1.20
N THR A 108 31.06 -30.53 1.55
CA THR A 108 32.46 -30.18 1.78
C THR A 108 33.29 -30.73 0.62
N GLU A 109 34.02 -29.85 -0.07
CA GLU A 109 35.04 -30.21 -1.05
C GLU A 109 36.33 -30.58 -0.30
N THR A 110 36.84 -31.78 -0.52
CA THR A 110 38.18 -32.18 -0.07
C THR A 110 39.20 -31.91 -1.17
N ALA A 111 40.46 -31.72 -0.77
CA ALA A 111 41.59 -31.24 -1.57
C ALA A 111 41.91 -32.05 -2.86
N THR A 112 41.18 -33.15 -3.12
CA THR A 112 41.27 -33.98 -4.33
C THR A 112 40.22 -33.64 -5.41
N GLY A 113 39.40 -32.60 -5.22
CA GLY A 113 38.52 -32.07 -6.28
C GLY A 113 37.19 -32.82 -6.48
N THR A 114 36.69 -33.51 -5.45
CA THR A 114 35.35 -34.11 -5.38
C THR A 114 34.48 -33.38 -4.35
N VAL A 115 33.24 -33.04 -4.72
CA VAL A 115 32.22 -32.51 -3.81
C VAL A 115 31.55 -33.69 -3.11
N ALA A 116 31.61 -33.79 -1.79
CA ALA A 116 30.93 -34.84 -1.03
C ALA A 116 30.15 -34.26 0.15
N PHE A 117 28.96 -34.81 0.43
CA PHE A 117 28.27 -34.55 1.68
C PHE A 117 28.99 -35.26 2.84
N PRO A 118 29.15 -34.62 4.01
CA PRO A 118 29.78 -35.24 5.17
C PRO A 118 28.92 -36.39 5.71
N LEU A 119 29.56 -37.51 6.07
CA LEU A 119 28.88 -38.72 6.55
C LEU A 119 28.32 -38.58 7.97
N THR A 120 28.62 -37.49 8.65
CA THR A 120 28.15 -37.19 10.00
C THR A 120 26.85 -36.38 9.97
N PRO A 121 25.75 -36.89 10.58
CA PRO A 121 24.47 -36.18 10.57
C PRO A 121 24.51 -34.90 11.41
N PRO A 122 23.81 -33.83 10.98
CA PRO A 122 23.68 -32.63 11.79
C PRO A 122 22.75 -32.88 13.00
N PRO A 123 22.94 -32.14 14.11
CA PRO A 123 22.37 -32.47 15.43
C PRO A 123 20.83 -32.49 15.49
N GLN A 124 20.12 -31.97 14.49
CA GLN A 124 18.66 -31.84 14.46
C GLN A 124 17.93 -33.01 13.77
N LEU A 125 18.69 -33.96 13.20
CA LEU A 125 18.18 -35.16 12.50
C LEU A 125 18.29 -36.45 13.32
N HIS A 126 18.94 -36.39 14.49
CA HIS A 126 19.26 -37.54 15.35
C HIS A 126 18.04 -38.28 15.92
N THR A 127 16.85 -37.67 15.92
CA THR A 127 15.64 -38.22 16.57
C THR A 127 14.61 -38.83 15.63
N ARG A 128 14.86 -38.83 14.30
CA ARG A 128 13.85 -39.28 13.31
C ARG A 128 14.31 -40.36 12.34
N ILE A 129 15.61 -40.63 12.21
CA ILE A 129 16.15 -41.63 11.27
C ILE A 129 17.33 -42.35 11.93
N ALA A 130 17.35 -43.68 11.88
CA ALA A 130 18.47 -44.47 12.38
C ALA A 130 19.77 -44.12 11.63
N ALA A 131 20.88 -43.97 12.36
CA ALA A 131 22.15 -43.48 11.81
C ALA A 131 22.63 -44.29 10.59
N GLN A 132 22.42 -45.61 10.60
CA GLN A 132 22.78 -46.51 9.50
C GLN A 132 22.04 -46.20 8.19
N VAL A 133 20.77 -45.78 8.26
CA VAL A 133 19.96 -45.43 7.10
C VAL A 133 20.36 -44.05 6.54
N TYR A 134 20.78 -43.14 7.42
CA TYR A 134 21.31 -41.83 7.02
C TYR A 134 22.62 -41.96 6.25
N THR A 135 23.55 -42.79 6.74
CA THR A 135 24.83 -43.06 6.06
C THR A 135 24.63 -43.75 4.72
N ALA A 136 23.72 -44.72 4.62
CA ALA A 136 23.44 -45.40 3.35
C ALA A 136 22.89 -44.44 2.27
N ARG A 137 22.02 -43.50 2.65
CA ARG A 137 21.45 -42.51 1.73
C ARG A 137 22.44 -41.45 1.28
N ILE A 138 23.34 -41.01 2.17
CA ILE A 138 24.41 -40.07 1.80
C ILE A 138 25.38 -40.74 0.82
N ASN A 139 25.72 -42.01 1.01
CA ASN A 139 26.58 -42.74 0.09
C ASN A 139 25.96 -42.84 -1.31
N ALA A 140 24.68 -43.16 -1.43
CA ALA A 140 23.98 -43.21 -2.73
C ALA A 140 23.92 -41.83 -3.42
N ILE A 141 23.75 -40.74 -2.67
CA ILE A 141 23.75 -39.37 -3.22
C ILE A 141 25.16 -38.95 -3.68
N ASN A 142 26.19 -39.31 -2.93
CA ASN A 142 27.59 -39.05 -3.28
C ASN A 142 28.03 -39.85 -4.51
N GLU A 143 27.46 -41.03 -4.73
CA GLU A 143 27.67 -41.85 -5.93
C GLU A 143 26.98 -41.24 -7.16
N LEU A 144 25.74 -40.77 -7.03
CA LEU A 144 25.02 -40.00 -8.06
C LEU A 144 25.73 -38.69 -8.46
N LEU A 145 26.39 -38.03 -7.51
CA LEU A 145 27.14 -36.80 -7.74
C LEU A 145 28.46 -37.01 -8.48
N LYS A 146 29.05 -38.21 -8.44
CA LYS A 146 30.25 -38.54 -9.22
C LYS A 146 29.96 -38.57 -10.73
N ASP A 147 28.77 -39.03 -11.12
CA ASP A 147 28.38 -39.15 -12.52
C ASP A 147 28.00 -37.79 -13.15
N ILE A 148 27.50 -36.84 -12.36
CA ILE A 148 27.15 -35.48 -12.80
C ILE A 148 28.37 -34.66 -13.27
N LYS A 149 29.60 -35.03 -12.89
CA LYS A 149 30.82 -34.35 -13.39
C LYS A 149 31.18 -34.72 -14.83
N SER A 150 30.55 -35.76 -15.39
CA SER A 150 30.65 -36.12 -16.82
C SER A 150 29.68 -35.34 -17.72
N LEU A 151 28.73 -34.59 -17.12
CA LEU A 151 27.74 -33.78 -17.85
C LEU A 151 27.66 -32.37 -17.26
N ASN A 152 28.63 -31.53 -17.64
CA ASN A 152 28.37 -30.10 -17.78
C ASN A 152 28.83 -29.67 -19.17
N ASP A 153 27.98 -30.03 -20.12
CA ASP A 153 27.87 -29.42 -21.42
C ASP A 153 27.77 -27.89 -21.27
N PHE A 154 28.47 -27.17 -22.13
CA PHE A 154 28.60 -25.70 -22.17
C PHE A 154 29.63 -25.04 -21.25
N SER A 155 30.76 -25.70 -20.99
CA SER A 155 31.98 -24.93 -20.69
C SER A 155 32.55 -24.32 -21.99
N PRO A 156 33.13 -23.10 -21.95
CA PRO A 156 33.78 -22.47 -23.12
C PRO A 156 34.89 -23.32 -23.75
N LEU A 157 35.35 -24.39 -23.08
CA LEU A 157 36.32 -25.35 -23.63
C LEU A 157 35.78 -26.08 -24.86
N TRP A 158 34.46 -26.23 -25.04
CA TRP A 158 33.92 -26.90 -26.24
C TRP A 158 34.21 -26.15 -27.56
N PHE A 159 34.50 -24.85 -27.51
CA PHE A 159 34.93 -24.08 -28.68
C PHE A 159 36.46 -24.05 -28.86
N VAL A 160 37.22 -24.26 -27.79
CA VAL A 160 38.69 -24.23 -27.80
C VAL A 160 39.28 -25.62 -28.07
N MET A 161 38.63 -26.67 -27.58
CA MET A 161 39.04 -28.07 -27.75
C MET A 161 39.05 -28.52 -29.21
N PRO A 162 38.12 -28.16 -30.11
CA PRO A 162 38.21 -28.51 -31.53
C PRO A 162 39.40 -27.84 -32.22
N VAL A 163 39.73 -26.60 -31.85
CA VAL A 163 40.88 -25.86 -32.44
C VAL A 163 42.21 -26.42 -31.91
N PHE A 164 42.26 -26.77 -30.62
CA PHE A 164 43.42 -27.42 -30.01
C PHE A 164 43.59 -28.86 -30.53
N TYR A 165 42.49 -29.59 -30.72
CA TYR A 165 42.49 -30.96 -31.26
C TYR A 165 42.84 -30.99 -32.75
N VAL A 166 42.38 -30.03 -33.56
CA VAL A 166 42.82 -29.88 -34.97
C VAL A 166 44.29 -29.46 -35.04
N GLY A 167 44.77 -28.60 -34.15
CA GLY A 167 46.19 -28.22 -34.07
C GLY A 167 47.11 -29.38 -33.67
N VAL A 168 46.69 -30.19 -32.69
CA VAL A 168 47.41 -31.38 -32.25
C VAL A 168 47.30 -32.51 -33.27
N ALA A 169 46.14 -32.72 -33.89
CA ALA A 169 45.95 -33.70 -34.95
C ALA A 169 46.77 -33.33 -36.20
N ALA A 170 46.84 -32.07 -36.60
CA ALA A 170 47.70 -31.62 -37.69
C ALA A 170 49.19 -31.81 -37.38
N ALA A 171 49.61 -31.56 -36.13
CA ALA A 171 50.99 -31.80 -35.69
C ALA A 171 51.35 -33.31 -35.68
N VAL A 172 50.40 -34.18 -35.34
CA VAL A 172 50.58 -35.64 -35.34
C VAL A 172 50.48 -36.22 -36.75
N SER A 173 49.63 -35.68 -37.63
CA SER A 173 49.46 -36.15 -39.01
C SER A 173 50.58 -35.72 -39.97
N PHE A 174 51.32 -34.65 -39.69
CA PHE A 174 52.46 -34.20 -40.51
C PHE A 174 53.84 -34.67 -40.00
N GLY A 175 53.89 -35.60 -39.05
CA GLY A 175 55.10 -36.37 -38.75
C GLY A 175 56.33 -35.54 -38.33
N VAL A 176 56.14 -34.44 -37.61
CA VAL A 176 57.28 -33.68 -37.06
C VAL A 176 57.61 -34.27 -35.68
N PRO A 177 58.80 -34.86 -35.48
CA PRO A 177 59.20 -35.31 -34.16
C PRO A 177 59.35 -34.07 -33.26
N LEU A 178 58.58 -34.04 -32.17
CA LEU A 178 58.73 -33.07 -31.08
C LEU A 178 60.07 -33.30 -30.37
N ALA A 179 61.16 -32.90 -31.00
CA ALA A 179 62.40 -32.61 -30.30
C ALA A 179 62.17 -31.36 -29.45
N GLN A 180 62.26 -31.54 -28.13
CA GLN A 180 62.25 -30.46 -27.17
C GLN A 180 63.39 -29.47 -27.54
N ASN A 181 63.05 -28.21 -27.80
CA ASN A 181 63.94 -27.05 -28.02
C ASN A 181 64.24 -26.61 -29.47
N SER A 182 63.27 -26.63 -30.39
CA SER A 182 63.36 -25.77 -31.60
C SER A 182 62.78 -24.37 -31.33
N PRO A 183 63.43 -23.28 -31.79
CA PRO A 183 62.96 -21.90 -31.55
C PRO A 183 61.57 -21.62 -32.15
N ALA A 184 61.17 -22.36 -33.18
CA ALA A 184 59.85 -22.26 -33.79
C ALA A 184 58.72 -22.75 -32.86
N ASN A 185 58.96 -23.81 -32.07
CA ASN A 185 57.96 -24.34 -31.14
C ASN A 185 57.80 -23.44 -29.90
N ILE A 186 58.89 -22.80 -29.45
CA ILE A 186 58.85 -21.80 -28.38
C ILE A 186 58.14 -20.54 -28.86
N ALA A 187 58.41 -20.08 -30.10
CA ALA A 187 57.70 -18.95 -30.69
C ALA A 187 56.19 -19.21 -30.83
N PHE A 188 55.78 -20.43 -31.19
CA PHE A 188 54.38 -20.82 -31.26
C PHE A 188 53.71 -20.82 -29.87
N LEU A 189 54.36 -21.37 -28.83
CA LEU A 189 53.84 -21.34 -27.46
C LEU A 189 53.76 -19.91 -26.88
N VAL A 190 54.78 -19.09 -27.11
CA VAL A 190 54.83 -17.71 -26.61
C VAL A 190 53.85 -16.78 -27.34
N ALA A 191 53.56 -17.03 -28.62
CA ALA A 191 52.59 -16.23 -29.38
C ALA A 191 51.14 -16.70 -29.18
N PHE A 192 50.90 -18.01 -29.09
CA PHE A 192 49.54 -18.56 -29.12
C PHE A 192 48.88 -18.62 -27.73
N VAL A 193 49.65 -18.84 -26.67
CA VAL A 193 49.12 -18.91 -25.29
C VAL A 193 48.55 -17.56 -24.83
N PRO A 194 49.20 -16.39 -25.03
CA PRO A 194 48.62 -15.10 -24.64
C PRO A 194 47.34 -14.77 -25.41
N VAL A 195 47.28 -15.13 -26.70
CA VAL A 195 46.09 -14.93 -27.54
C VAL A 195 44.93 -15.82 -27.09
N ALA A 196 45.21 -17.07 -26.73
CA ALA A 196 44.20 -17.99 -26.18
C ALA A 196 43.70 -17.55 -24.80
N VAL A 197 44.59 -17.04 -23.93
CA VAL A 197 44.24 -16.48 -22.62
C VAL A 197 43.42 -15.21 -22.77
N LEU A 198 43.77 -14.32 -23.71
CA LEU A 198 43.02 -13.12 -24.03
C LEU A 198 41.62 -13.46 -24.58
N ALA A 199 41.52 -14.43 -25.49
CA ALA A 199 40.25 -14.91 -26.03
C ALA A 199 39.36 -15.53 -24.95
N TYR A 200 39.94 -16.32 -24.03
CA TYR A 200 39.25 -16.87 -22.86
C TYR A 200 38.77 -15.76 -21.91
N PHE A 201 39.60 -14.74 -21.67
CA PHE A 201 39.26 -13.60 -20.81
C PHE A 201 38.15 -12.71 -21.41
N LEU A 202 38.15 -12.53 -22.73
CA LEU A 202 37.08 -11.84 -23.46
C LEU A 202 35.77 -12.65 -23.46
N ALA A 203 35.84 -13.96 -23.73
CA ALA A 203 34.69 -14.85 -23.73
C ALA A 203 34.03 -14.95 -22.34
N SER A 204 34.83 -15.06 -21.28
CA SER A 204 34.35 -15.10 -19.89
C SER A 204 33.75 -13.76 -19.42
N ARG A 205 34.22 -12.61 -19.92
CA ARG A 205 33.59 -11.30 -19.66
C ARG A 205 32.24 -11.13 -20.34
N LEU A 206 32.06 -11.69 -21.53
CA LEU A 206 30.80 -11.67 -22.30
C LEU A 206 29.76 -12.64 -21.71
N HIS A 207 30.20 -13.77 -21.14
CA HIS A 207 29.35 -14.80 -20.57
C HIS A 207 29.16 -14.64 -19.06
N ARG A 208 28.75 -13.46 -18.59
CA ARG A 208 28.16 -13.37 -17.25
C ARG A 208 26.81 -14.09 -17.30
N PRO A 209 26.59 -15.19 -16.56
CA PRO A 209 25.29 -15.85 -16.55
C PRO A 209 24.26 -14.82 -16.12
N LYS A 210 23.40 -14.40 -17.05
CA LYS A 210 22.28 -13.52 -16.72
C LYS A 210 21.49 -14.26 -15.62
N PRO A 211 21.18 -13.61 -14.48
CA PRO A 211 20.33 -14.25 -13.49
C PRO A 211 19.06 -14.72 -14.20
N PHE A 212 18.69 -15.99 -13.99
CA PHE A 212 17.58 -16.66 -14.68
C PHE A 212 16.22 -15.93 -14.56
N VAL A 213 16.11 -14.95 -13.65
CA VAL A 213 14.94 -14.08 -13.49
C VAL A 213 15.27 -12.64 -13.84
N LYS A 214 14.59 -12.10 -14.86
CA LYS A 214 14.66 -10.69 -15.24
C LYS A 214 14.20 -9.81 -14.08
N LEU A 215 15.07 -8.90 -13.62
CA LEU A 215 14.71 -7.93 -12.58
C LEU A 215 13.72 -6.90 -13.14
N VAL A 216 12.44 -7.04 -12.79
CA VAL A 216 11.36 -6.14 -13.23
C VAL A 216 11.47 -4.76 -12.59
N LYS A 217 11.74 -4.70 -11.27
CA LYS A 217 11.90 -3.44 -10.52
C LYS A 217 13.33 -2.91 -10.60
N ASN A 218 13.77 -2.58 -11.81
CA ASN A 218 15.11 -2.07 -12.10
C ASN A 218 15.20 -0.53 -11.99
N LYS A 219 16.40 0.03 -12.17
CA LYS A 219 16.63 1.50 -12.15
C LYS A 219 15.76 2.23 -13.18
N ALA A 220 15.59 1.65 -14.38
CA ALA A 220 14.79 2.22 -15.45
C ALA A 220 13.29 2.24 -15.13
N TYR A 221 12.79 1.26 -14.37
CA TYR A 221 11.43 1.21 -13.85
C TYR A 221 11.18 2.40 -12.91
N TYR A 222 12.01 2.58 -11.88
CA TYR A 222 11.82 3.66 -10.90
C TYR A 222 11.98 5.06 -11.51
N LYS A 223 12.81 5.23 -12.54
CA LYS A 223 12.92 6.50 -13.29
C LYS A 223 11.62 6.91 -13.98
N ARG A 224 10.80 5.94 -14.41
CA ARG A 224 9.53 6.17 -15.14
C ARG A 224 8.30 5.84 -14.31
N PHE A 225 8.47 5.49 -13.04
CA PHE A 225 7.37 5.07 -12.19
C PHE A 225 6.56 6.27 -11.74
N GLN A 226 5.38 6.45 -12.33
CA GLN A 226 4.44 7.49 -11.92
C GLN A 226 3.65 7.02 -10.69
N THR A 227 3.87 7.67 -9.54
CA THR A 227 3.11 7.36 -8.33
C THR A 227 1.67 7.85 -8.45
N LYS A 228 0.71 7.01 -8.08
CA LYS A 228 -0.68 7.46 -7.86
C LYS A 228 -0.75 8.44 -6.68
N TYR A 229 -1.83 9.23 -6.59
CA TYR A 229 -2.06 10.20 -5.51
C TYR A 229 -1.90 9.57 -4.12
N ARG A 230 -1.41 10.37 -3.15
CA ARG A 230 -1.07 9.90 -1.79
C ARG A 230 -2.21 9.08 -1.16
N ARG A 231 -3.43 9.64 -1.09
CA ARG A 231 -4.60 8.95 -0.49
C ARG A 231 -5.04 7.69 -1.25
N ARG A 232 -4.75 7.60 -2.55
CA ARG A 232 -5.02 6.39 -3.36
C ARG A 232 -4.04 5.27 -3.03
N ARG A 233 -2.75 5.63 -2.83
CA ARG A 233 -1.71 4.70 -2.37
C ARG A 233 -1.94 4.22 -0.93
N GLU A 234 -2.50 5.07 -0.07
CA GLU A 234 -2.96 4.69 1.27
C GLU A 234 -4.26 3.87 1.25
N GLY A 235 -4.93 3.74 0.10
CA GLY A 235 -6.19 2.98 -0.01
C GLY A 235 -7.37 3.61 0.74
N LYS A 236 -7.40 4.93 0.91
CA LYS A 236 -8.43 5.64 1.70
C LYS A 236 -9.47 6.38 0.86
N THR A 237 -9.21 6.57 -0.42
CA THR A 237 -10.07 7.40 -1.27
C THR A 237 -10.09 6.86 -2.69
N ASP A 238 -11.31 6.67 -3.18
CA ASP A 238 -11.57 6.59 -4.61
C ASP A 238 -11.79 8.01 -5.17
N TYR A 239 -10.90 8.42 -6.08
CA TYR A 239 -10.98 9.73 -6.71
C TYR A 239 -12.05 9.80 -7.79
N TYR A 240 -12.50 8.66 -8.32
CA TYR A 240 -13.55 8.61 -9.32
C TYR A 240 -14.91 8.97 -8.72
N ALA A 241 -15.27 8.34 -7.59
CA ALA A 241 -16.44 8.73 -6.80
C ALA A 241 -16.32 10.16 -6.26
N ARG A 242 -15.16 10.53 -5.68
CA ARG A 242 -14.95 11.87 -5.11
C ARG A 242 -15.15 12.99 -6.12
N LYS A 243 -14.68 12.83 -7.36
CA LYS A 243 -14.84 13.85 -8.43
C LYS A 243 -16.32 14.21 -8.62
N ARG A 244 -17.21 13.23 -8.61
CA ARG A 244 -18.66 13.42 -8.84
C ARG A 244 -19.39 13.97 -7.61
N LEU A 245 -18.99 13.50 -6.43
CA LEU A 245 -19.56 13.97 -5.17
C LEU A 245 -19.21 15.43 -4.89
N VAL A 246 -17.99 15.86 -5.21
CA VAL A 246 -17.48 17.20 -4.86
C VAL A 246 -17.75 18.24 -5.94
N ALA A 247 -17.71 17.86 -7.21
CA ALA A 247 -17.90 18.83 -8.29
C ALA A 247 -19.26 19.53 -8.15
N GLN A 248 -19.20 20.85 -8.09
CA GLN A 248 -20.36 21.73 -8.09
C GLN A 248 -20.60 22.26 -9.49
N ALA A 249 -21.86 22.54 -9.81
CA ALA A 249 -22.20 23.22 -11.06
C ALA A 249 -21.60 24.64 -11.06
N LYS A 250 -20.91 25.02 -12.15
CA LYS A 250 -20.14 26.27 -12.21
C LYS A 250 -21.02 27.52 -12.06
N ASN A 251 -22.28 27.43 -12.48
CA ASN A 251 -23.28 28.49 -12.32
C ASN A 251 -23.72 28.72 -10.85
N LYS A 252 -23.37 27.83 -9.92
CA LYS A 252 -23.63 28.01 -8.47
C LYS A 252 -22.46 28.70 -7.75
N TYR A 253 -21.39 29.03 -8.47
CA TYR A 253 -20.21 29.77 -7.98
C TYR A 253 -19.67 29.21 -6.65
N ASN A 254 -19.71 30.01 -5.57
CA ASN A 254 -19.17 29.68 -4.25
C ASN A 254 -20.11 28.85 -3.38
N SER A 255 -21.29 28.44 -3.87
CA SER A 255 -22.24 27.65 -3.10
C SER A 255 -21.64 26.28 -2.78
N PRO A 256 -21.40 25.94 -1.49
CA PRO A 256 -20.78 24.68 -1.12
C PRO A 256 -21.68 23.49 -1.43
N LYS A 257 -21.06 22.37 -1.83
CA LYS A 257 -21.74 21.09 -1.96
C LYS A 257 -21.43 20.24 -0.73
N TYR A 258 -22.41 20.13 0.16
CA TYR A 258 -22.27 19.41 1.42
C TYR A 258 -22.38 17.90 1.24
N ARG A 259 -21.56 17.17 1.98
CA ARG A 259 -21.51 15.71 1.95
C ARG A 259 -21.55 15.16 3.36
N LEU A 260 -22.42 14.18 3.59
CA LEU A 260 -22.41 13.38 4.81
C LEU A 260 -21.40 12.25 4.65
N VAL A 261 -20.20 12.45 5.21
CA VAL A 261 -19.11 11.49 5.17
C VAL A 261 -19.26 10.51 6.32
N VAL A 262 -19.58 9.25 5.99
CA VAL A 262 -19.74 8.18 6.98
C VAL A 262 -18.57 7.22 6.92
N ARG A 263 -17.88 7.01 8.04
CA ARG A 263 -16.75 6.07 8.14
C ARG A 263 -16.89 5.19 9.37
N ILE A 264 -17.05 3.90 9.13
CA ILE A 264 -17.12 2.88 10.18
C ILE A 264 -15.74 2.26 10.35
N THR A 265 -15.14 2.50 11.51
CA THR A 265 -13.90 1.85 11.97
C THR A 265 -14.24 0.55 12.70
N ASN A 266 -13.27 -0.07 13.39
CA ASN A 266 -13.53 -1.32 14.11
C ASN A 266 -14.32 -1.10 15.41
N ALA A 267 -14.18 0.05 16.04
CA ALA A 267 -14.74 0.34 17.37
C ALA A 267 -15.44 1.69 17.45
N ASP A 268 -15.53 2.43 16.33
CA ASP A 268 -16.14 3.76 16.29
C ASP A 268 -16.79 4.01 14.92
N ILE A 269 -17.93 4.69 14.92
CA ILE A 269 -18.60 5.23 13.75
C ILE A 269 -18.41 6.74 13.73
N ILE A 270 -17.98 7.26 12.58
CA ILE A 270 -17.70 8.67 12.35
C ILE A 270 -18.68 9.20 11.31
N ALA A 271 -19.46 10.21 11.67
CA ALA A 271 -20.35 10.96 10.79
C ALA A 271 -19.90 12.43 10.74
N GLN A 272 -19.67 12.97 9.53
CA GLN A 272 -19.20 14.35 9.35
C GLN A 272 -19.91 15.01 8.19
N ILE A 273 -20.37 16.24 8.37
CA ILE A 273 -20.84 17.08 7.25
C ILE A 273 -19.65 17.89 6.74
N VAL A 274 -19.30 17.69 5.47
CA VAL A 274 -18.07 18.19 4.87
C VAL A 274 -18.31 18.79 3.49
N TYR A 275 -17.73 19.95 3.22
CA TYR A 275 -17.67 20.53 1.88
C TYR A 275 -16.21 20.78 1.47
N ALA A 276 -15.96 20.93 0.17
CA ALA A 276 -14.60 21.05 -0.35
C ALA A 276 -14.22 22.52 -0.61
N LYS A 277 -12.98 22.89 -0.27
CA LYS A 277 -12.29 24.10 -0.73
C LYS A 277 -10.99 23.72 -1.45
N ILE A 278 -10.35 24.68 -2.12
CA ILE A 278 -9.09 24.48 -2.85
C ILE A 278 -7.96 24.02 -1.91
N THR A 279 -7.87 24.60 -0.73
CA THR A 279 -6.88 24.26 0.30
C THR A 279 -7.10 22.86 0.88
N GLY A 280 -8.36 22.48 1.04
CA GLY A 280 -8.77 21.21 1.64
C GLY A 280 -10.26 21.16 1.94
N ASP A 281 -10.70 20.03 2.45
CA ASP A 281 -12.07 19.87 2.91
C ASP A 281 -12.27 20.60 4.25
N VAL A 282 -13.42 21.25 4.41
CA VAL A 282 -13.84 21.92 5.64
C VAL A 282 -14.96 21.09 6.27
N VAL A 283 -14.78 20.74 7.54
CA VAL A 283 -15.77 20.02 8.34
C VAL A 283 -16.67 21.05 9.02
N MET A 284 -17.98 20.92 8.84
CA MET A 284 -18.98 21.81 9.43
C MET A 284 -19.41 21.29 10.80
N CYS A 285 -19.80 20.02 10.87
CA CYS A 285 -20.09 19.32 12.11
C CYS A 285 -19.54 17.89 12.06
N SER A 286 -19.37 17.29 13.24
CA SER A 286 -18.89 15.93 13.41
C SER A 286 -19.57 15.28 14.59
N ALA A 287 -20.04 14.06 14.42
CA ALA A 287 -20.55 13.20 15.48
C ALA A 287 -19.78 11.88 15.47
N TYR A 288 -19.61 11.31 16.66
CA TYR A 288 -18.86 10.07 16.87
C TYR A 288 -19.62 9.12 17.78
N SER A 289 -19.47 7.82 17.57
CA SER A 289 -20.19 6.85 18.41
C SER A 289 -19.65 6.78 19.83
N HIS A 290 -18.40 7.16 20.05
CA HIS A 290 -17.83 7.28 21.40
C HIS A 290 -18.41 8.44 22.23
N GLU A 291 -19.29 9.26 21.66
CA GLU A 291 -20.04 10.31 22.36
C GLU A 291 -21.40 9.78 22.85
N LEU A 292 -21.91 8.68 22.29
CA LEU A 292 -23.17 8.03 22.67
C LEU A 292 -23.28 7.61 24.14
N PRO A 293 -22.18 7.24 24.85
CA PRO A 293 -22.27 6.97 26.29
C PRO A 293 -22.79 8.15 27.12
N LYS A 294 -22.68 9.41 26.64
CA LYS A 294 -23.32 10.58 27.31
C LYS A 294 -24.84 10.48 27.29
N TYR A 295 -25.40 9.80 26.29
CA TYR A 295 -26.84 9.67 26.05
C TYR A 295 -27.39 8.30 26.47
N GLY A 296 -26.67 7.56 27.32
CA GLY A 296 -27.12 6.27 27.87
C GLY A 296 -26.65 5.02 27.11
N VAL A 297 -26.18 5.14 25.86
CA VAL A 297 -25.69 3.98 25.09
C VAL A 297 -24.20 3.75 25.35
N GLU A 298 -23.89 2.94 26.36
CA GLU A 298 -22.50 2.79 26.79
C GLU A 298 -21.71 1.63 26.12
N VAL A 299 -22.40 0.70 25.47
CA VAL A 299 -21.83 -0.48 24.78
C VAL A 299 -22.44 -0.57 23.38
N GLY A 300 -21.89 -1.42 22.52
CA GLY A 300 -22.48 -1.64 21.20
C GLY A 300 -22.27 -0.49 20.21
N LEU A 301 -21.31 0.41 20.44
CA LEU A 301 -21.08 1.65 19.68
C LEU A 301 -20.87 1.51 18.16
N THR A 302 -20.77 0.28 17.65
CA THR A 302 -20.64 0.03 16.21
C THR A 302 -21.80 -0.75 15.61
N ASN A 303 -22.87 -1.05 16.35
CA ASN A 303 -24.04 -1.73 15.79
C ASN A 303 -24.84 -0.82 14.82
N TRP A 304 -25.97 -1.30 14.32
CA TRP A 304 -26.81 -0.53 13.40
C TRP A 304 -27.56 0.60 14.13
N SER A 305 -28.05 0.36 15.34
CA SER A 305 -28.73 1.32 16.21
C SER A 305 -27.86 2.53 16.63
N ALA A 306 -26.60 2.28 16.99
CA ALA A 306 -25.60 3.32 17.25
C ALA A 306 -25.25 4.10 15.99
N ALA A 307 -25.38 3.48 14.80
CA ALA A 307 -25.21 4.20 13.54
C ALA A 307 -26.38 5.15 13.29
N TYR A 308 -27.61 4.74 13.60
CA TYR A 308 -28.81 5.58 13.51
C TYR A 308 -28.74 6.79 14.44
N SER A 309 -28.34 6.58 15.69
CA SER A 309 -28.34 7.59 16.76
C SER A 309 -27.31 8.73 16.63
N GLN A 310 -26.65 8.92 15.48
CA GLN A 310 -25.49 9.81 15.39
C GLN A 310 -25.79 11.28 15.07
N LEU A 311 -26.99 11.64 14.59
CA LEU A 311 -27.26 12.99 14.10
C LEU A 311 -28.68 13.43 14.46
N GLY A 312 -28.78 14.59 15.11
CA GLY A 312 -30.01 15.38 15.24
C GLY A 312 -29.73 16.81 14.81
N ASP A 313 -30.59 17.38 13.96
CA ASP A 313 -30.51 18.78 13.52
C ASP A 313 -31.68 19.58 14.12
N LYS A 314 -31.68 20.89 13.85
CA LYS A 314 -32.67 21.86 14.31
C LYS A 314 -34.08 21.61 13.75
N TYR A 315 -34.20 20.92 12.62
CA TYR A 315 -35.50 20.54 12.07
C TYR A 315 -35.97 19.27 12.77
N GLU A 316 -37.19 19.30 13.30
CA GLU A 316 -37.75 18.23 14.15
C GLU A 316 -37.77 16.86 13.45
N GLY A 317 -37.79 16.85 12.11
CA GLY A 317 -37.72 15.65 11.31
C GLY A 317 -38.89 14.71 11.59
N ASN A 318 -38.62 13.41 11.65
CA ASN A 318 -39.63 12.42 11.99
C ASN A 318 -39.62 12.16 13.50
N GLN A 319 -40.70 12.52 14.19
CA GLN A 319 -40.81 12.35 15.65
C GLN A 319 -41.03 10.89 16.04
N GLU A 320 -41.84 10.16 15.26
CA GLU A 320 -42.23 8.77 15.49
C GLU A 320 -41.40 7.84 14.59
N VAL A 321 -40.55 7.01 15.20
CA VAL A 321 -39.51 6.25 14.49
C VAL A 321 -40.10 4.94 13.94
N ASP A 322 -41.08 4.98 13.06
CA ASP A 322 -41.83 3.77 12.63
C ASP A 322 -41.08 2.88 11.62
N GLY A 323 -39.86 3.24 11.22
CA GLY A 323 -39.10 2.52 10.19
C GLY A 323 -39.65 2.67 8.77
N SER A 324 -40.64 3.54 8.55
CA SER A 324 -41.17 3.85 7.23
C SER A 324 -40.20 4.71 6.40
N TYR A 325 -40.39 4.73 5.08
CA TYR A 325 -39.69 5.67 4.21
C TYR A 325 -40.13 7.10 4.55
N TYR A 326 -39.15 7.97 4.81
CA TYR A 326 -39.39 9.37 5.18
C TYR A 326 -38.39 10.25 4.44
N GLU A 327 -38.86 11.41 3.96
CA GLU A 327 -38.05 12.46 3.37
C GLU A 327 -38.56 13.81 3.87
N VAL A 328 -37.63 14.71 4.20
CA VAL A 328 -37.98 16.03 4.71
C VAL A 328 -38.42 16.92 3.56
N GLU A 329 -39.71 17.22 3.50
CA GLU A 329 -40.27 18.10 2.48
C GLU A 329 -39.98 19.59 2.79
N PRO A 330 -39.71 20.41 1.76
CA PRO A 330 -39.56 21.85 1.95
C PRO A 330 -40.90 22.50 2.29
N VAL A 331 -40.95 23.32 3.33
CA VAL A 331 -42.10 24.15 3.66
C VAL A 331 -42.06 25.43 2.80
N ASP A 332 -43.16 25.80 2.16
CA ASP A 332 -43.21 26.88 1.15
C ASP A 332 -42.77 28.26 1.69
N ASP A 333 -43.10 28.57 2.95
CA ASP A 333 -42.81 29.85 3.59
C ASP A 333 -41.58 29.83 4.52
N ALA A 334 -40.82 28.73 4.54
CA ALA A 334 -39.65 28.57 5.40
C ALA A 334 -38.36 28.34 4.59
N PRO A 335 -37.17 28.56 5.21
CA PRO A 335 -35.91 28.16 4.59
C PRO A 335 -35.93 26.67 4.23
N ARG A 336 -35.47 26.33 3.03
CA ARG A 336 -35.36 24.94 2.59
C ARG A 336 -34.50 24.12 3.58
N PRO A 337 -34.84 22.84 3.80
CA PRO A 337 -34.06 21.97 4.68
C PRO A 337 -32.63 21.81 4.17
N PHE A 338 -31.71 21.53 5.10
CA PHE A 338 -30.30 21.44 4.78
C PHE A 338 -30.02 20.23 3.89
N GLN A 339 -29.62 20.47 2.65
CA GLN A 339 -29.35 19.42 1.69
C GLN A 339 -27.91 18.91 1.81
N CYS A 340 -27.74 17.59 1.96
CA CYS A 340 -26.42 16.97 1.87
C CYS A 340 -26.45 15.62 1.12
N PHE A 341 -25.28 15.20 0.63
CA PHE A 341 -25.15 13.95 -0.15
C PHE A 341 -24.34 12.91 0.61
N LEU A 342 -24.80 11.67 0.66
CA LEU A 342 -24.08 10.57 1.33
C LEU A 342 -22.75 10.25 0.62
N ASP A 343 -21.64 10.30 1.36
CA ASP A 343 -20.32 9.83 0.94
C ASP A 343 -19.99 8.54 1.69
N VAL A 344 -20.24 7.40 1.03
CA VAL A 344 -19.97 6.04 1.51
C VAL A 344 -18.46 5.69 1.50
N GLY A 345 -17.67 6.45 0.73
CA GLY A 345 -16.23 6.22 0.56
C GLY A 345 -15.93 4.92 -0.19
N LEU A 346 -15.26 3.99 0.50
CA LEU A 346 -14.84 2.70 -0.07
C LEU A 346 -15.69 1.52 0.44
N ARG A 347 -16.68 1.79 1.28
CA ARG A 347 -17.59 0.74 1.75
C ARG A 347 -18.45 0.26 0.57
N ARG A 348 -18.70 -1.05 0.54
CA ARG A 348 -19.63 -1.64 -0.43
C ARG A 348 -21.06 -1.26 -0.02
N THR A 349 -21.85 -0.79 -0.98
CA THR A 349 -23.25 -0.45 -0.81
C THR A 349 -24.12 -1.69 -0.94
N THR A 350 -24.12 -2.54 0.09
CA THR A 350 -25.04 -3.68 0.21
C THR A 350 -26.27 -3.29 1.02
N THR A 351 -27.39 -3.96 0.76
CA THR A 351 -28.60 -3.85 1.58
C THR A 351 -28.30 -4.25 3.02
N GLY A 352 -28.81 -3.49 3.99
CA GLY A 352 -28.54 -3.69 5.42
C GLY A 352 -27.18 -3.17 5.92
N SER A 353 -26.39 -2.49 5.07
CA SER A 353 -25.13 -1.90 5.53
C SER A 353 -25.38 -0.80 6.56
N ARG A 354 -24.66 -0.85 7.69
CA ARG A 354 -24.70 0.17 8.77
C ARG A 354 -24.45 1.61 8.31
N VAL A 355 -23.81 1.81 7.15
CA VAL A 355 -23.64 3.15 6.56
C VAL A 355 -25.00 3.80 6.27
N PHE A 356 -25.99 2.99 5.91
CA PHE A 356 -27.35 3.45 5.67
C PHE A 356 -28.15 3.63 6.97
N GLY A 357 -27.70 3.08 8.10
CA GLY A 357 -28.24 3.43 9.43
C GLY A 357 -27.97 4.90 9.76
N VAL A 358 -26.72 5.35 9.55
CA VAL A 358 -26.36 6.79 9.70
C VAL A 358 -27.14 7.67 8.73
N LEU A 359 -27.38 7.18 7.50
CA LEU A 359 -28.23 7.90 6.53
C LEU A 359 -29.66 8.06 7.07
N LYS A 360 -30.28 6.97 7.54
CA LYS A 360 -31.66 6.98 8.02
C LYS A 360 -31.82 7.87 9.25
N GLY A 361 -30.90 7.77 10.21
CA GLY A 361 -30.88 8.66 11.37
C GLY A 361 -30.67 10.13 11.02
N ALA A 362 -29.80 10.43 10.05
CA ALA A 362 -29.61 11.79 9.54
C ALA A 362 -30.88 12.36 8.90
N VAL A 363 -31.61 11.54 8.14
CA VAL A 363 -32.86 11.93 7.47
C VAL A 363 -33.98 12.13 8.49
N ASP A 364 -34.17 11.18 9.41
CA ASP A 364 -35.17 11.28 10.48
C ASP A 364 -34.84 12.43 11.44
N GLY A 365 -33.56 12.81 11.56
CA GLY A 365 -33.09 13.98 12.28
C GLY A 365 -33.22 15.31 11.53
N GLY A 366 -33.90 15.34 10.37
CA GLY A 366 -34.27 16.58 9.68
C GLY A 366 -33.38 17.00 8.49
N LEU A 367 -32.39 16.19 8.10
CA LEU A 367 -31.54 16.49 6.93
C LEU A 367 -32.18 16.01 5.62
N LEU A 368 -32.13 16.85 4.59
CA LEU A 368 -32.55 16.47 3.25
C LEU A 368 -31.42 15.70 2.55
N ILE A 369 -31.52 14.37 2.53
CA ILE A 369 -30.59 13.49 1.82
C ILE A 369 -31.35 12.68 0.78
N PRO A 370 -31.10 12.90 -0.52
CA PRO A 370 -31.78 12.14 -1.55
C PRO A 370 -31.35 10.66 -1.49
N HIS A 371 -32.31 9.77 -1.27
CA HIS A 371 -32.07 8.34 -1.11
C HIS A 371 -33.25 7.49 -1.60
N SER A 372 -33.09 6.17 -1.54
CA SER A 372 -34.11 5.17 -1.90
C SER A 372 -34.14 4.08 -0.82
N GLU A 373 -35.29 3.49 -0.57
CA GLU A 373 -35.50 2.43 0.43
C GLU A 373 -34.74 1.12 0.17
N ASN A 374 -34.31 0.87 -1.08
CA ASN A 374 -33.72 -0.39 -1.56
C ASN A 374 -32.49 -0.92 -0.80
N ARG A 375 -31.88 -0.09 0.06
CA ARG A 375 -30.64 -0.40 0.78
C ARG A 375 -30.82 -0.55 2.28
N PHE A 376 -32.01 -0.33 2.81
CA PHE A 376 -32.30 -0.54 4.22
C PHE A 376 -32.47 -2.04 4.55
N PRO A 377 -32.19 -2.44 5.80
CA PRO A 377 -32.68 -3.72 6.34
C PRO A 377 -34.20 -3.86 6.10
N GLY A 378 -34.67 -5.07 5.81
CA GLY A 378 -36.10 -5.31 5.51
C GLY A 378 -36.50 -5.14 4.05
N TRP A 379 -35.60 -4.69 3.17
CA TRP A 379 -35.90 -4.61 1.74
C TRP A 379 -35.92 -5.98 1.06
N ASP A 380 -37.08 -6.37 0.52
CA ASP A 380 -37.21 -7.55 -0.32
C ASP A 380 -36.97 -7.18 -1.81
N SER A 381 -35.90 -7.71 -2.39
CA SER A 381 -35.57 -7.46 -3.79
C SER A 381 -36.54 -8.10 -4.79
N ALA A 382 -37.31 -9.11 -4.39
CA ALA A 382 -38.28 -9.78 -5.25
C ALA A 382 -39.59 -8.98 -5.32
N LYS A 383 -40.09 -8.55 -4.17
CA LYS A 383 -41.33 -7.76 -4.06
C LYS A 383 -41.10 -6.27 -4.34
N LYS A 384 -39.87 -5.77 -4.17
CA LYS A 384 -39.50 -4.35 -4.22
C LYS A 384 -40.31 -3.52 -3.21
N GLU A 385 -40.44 -4.07 -2.01
CA GLU A 385 -41.16 -3.45 -0.90
C GLU A 385 -40.24 -3.48 0.33
N LEU A 386 -40.31 -2.41 1.12
CA LEU A 386 -39.62 -2.29 2.40
C LEU A 386 -40.55 -2.80 3.50
N ASP A 387 -40.08 -3.81 4.24
CA ASP A 387 -40.69 -4.17 5.51
C ASP A 387 -40.25 -3.16 6.60
N ALA A 388 -41.15 -2.22 6.92
CA ALA A 388 -40.92 -1.18 7.90
C ALA A 388 -40.71 -1.73 9.31
N GLU A 389 -41.39 -2.81 9.68
CA GLU A 389 -41.28 -3.46 10.99
C GLU A 389 -39.86 -4.00 11.21
N THR A 390 -39.30 -4.67 10.19
CA THR A 390 -37.90 -5.12 10.25
C THR A 390 -36.94 -3.95 10.34
N LEU A 391 -37.17 -2.84 9.64
CA LEU A 391 -36.30 -1.67 9.74
C LEU A 391 -36.37 -1.03 11.14
N HIS A 392 -37.57 -0.89 11.69
CA HIS A 392 -37.81 -0.41 13.04
C HIS A 392 -37.07 -1.26 14.09
N ARG A 393 -37.21 -2.58 14.00
CA ARG A 393 -36.46 -3.52 14.86
C ARG A 393 -34.94 -3.35 14.75
N TYR A 394 -34.41 -3.02 13.58
CA TYR A 394 -32.99 -2.72 13.43
C TYR A 394 -32.58 -1.38 14.06
N ILE A 395 -33.46 -0.37 14.02
CA ILE A 395 -33.23 0.94 14.67
C ILE A 395 -33.11 0.74 16.18
N LEU A 396 -34.06 0.06 16.80
CA LEU A 396 -34.09 -0.17 18.25
C LEU A 396 -33.16 -1.30 18.74
N GLY A 397 -32.49 -1.99 17.81
CA GLY A 397 -31.48 -2.99 18.18
C GLY A 397 -32.03 -4.38 18.47
N GLY A 398 -33.27 -4.66 18.09
CA GLY A 398 -33.93 -5.96 18.29
C GLY A 398 -33.15 -7.14 17.68
N HIS A 399 -32.47 -6.95 16.55
CA HIS A 399 -31.59 -8.01 15.99
C HIS A 399 -30.40 -8.38 16.90
N VAL A 400 -29.98 -7.48 17.79
CA VAL A 400 -28.92 -7.75 18.77
C VAL A 400 -29.52 -8.40 20.02
N SER A 401 -30.70 -7.97 20.47
CA SER A 401 -31.40 -8.60 21.59
C SER A 401 -31.82 -10.03 21.25
N ASP A 402 -32.39 -10.27 20.07
CA ASP A 402 -32.74 -11.60 19.56
C ASP A 402 -31.52 -12.55 19.61
N TYR A 403 -30.37 -12.07 19.11
CA TYR A 403 -29.12 -12.85 19.12
C TYR A 403 -28.56 -13.05 20.53
N MET A 404 -28.79 -12.10 21.43
CA MET A 404 -28.37 -12.20 22.83
C MET A 404 -29.19 -13.25 23.57
N ALA A 405 -30.51 -13.27 23.37
CA ALA A 405 -31.42 -14.27 23.93
C ALA A 405 -31.14 -15.68 23.38
N GLU A 406 -30.96 -15.82 22.06
CA GLU A 406 -30.60 -17.11 21.43
C GLU A 406 -29.30 -17.68 22.03
N LEU A 407 -28.27 -16.86 22.22
CA LEU A 407 -27.01 -17.33 22.80
C LEU A 407 -27.10 -17.67 24.29
N GLU A 408 -27.97 -17.00 25.03
CA GLU A 408 -28.18 -17.28 26.45
C GLU A 408 -28.79 -18.68 26.65
N GLU A 409 -29.69 -19.09 25.75
CA GLU A 409 -30.31 -20.43 25.74
C GLU A 409 -29.39 -21.52 25.17
N ASP A 410 -28.70 -21.24 24.04
CA ASP A 410 -27.94 -22.26 23.30
C ASP A 410 -26.50 -22.48 23.81
N ASP A 411 -25.76 -21.41 24.13
CA ASP A 411 -24.33 -21.47 24.47
C ASP A 411 -23.88 -20.31 25.38
N GLU A 412 -24.00 -20.54 26.69
CA GLU A 412 -23.63 -19.59 27.74
C GLU A 412 -22.14 -19.18 27.69
N ASP A 413 -21.24 -20.04 27.22
CA ASP A 413 -19.81 -19.72 27.11
C ASP A 413 -19.56 -18.71 25.98
N SER A 414 -20.24 -18.89 24.84
CA SER A 414 -20.21 -17.93 23.75
C SER A 414 -20.86 -16.61 24.13
N TYR A 415 -21.95 -16.65 24.90
CA TYR A 415 -22.63 -15.48 25.43
C TYR A 415 -21.69 -14.65 26.30
N LYS A 416 -21.07 -15.27 27.31
CA LYS A 416 -20.08 -14.63 28.20
C LYS A 416 -18.92 -14.03 27.42
N ARG A 417 -18.45 -14.70 26.35
CA ARG A 417 -17.33 -14.21 25.53
C ARG A 417 -17.69 -13.00 24.66
N GLN A 418 -18.87 -13.00 24.04
CA GLN A 418 -19.27 -11.96 23.09
C GLN A 418 -19.89 -10.75 23.79
N PHE A 419 -20.71 -11.00 24.81
CA PHE A 419 -21.50 -10.00 25.52
C PHE A 419 -20.95 -9.65 26.91
N ALA A 420 -19.70 -10.01 27.22
CA ALA A 420 -19.04 -9.69 28.51
C ALA A 420 -19.30 -8.26 29.00
N ARG A 421 -19.20 -7.27 28.11
CA ARG A 421 -19.38 -5.85 28.44
C ARG A 421 -20.83 -5.44 28.70
N TYR A 422 -21.80 -6.20 28.17
CA TYR A 422 -23.22 -6.02 28.48
C TYR A 422 -23.53 -6.61 29.86
N ILE A 423 -22.98 -7.79 30.17
CA ILE A 423 -23.07 -8.42 31.50
C ILE A 423 -22.45 -7.51 32.57
N GLU A 424 -21.28 -6.94 32.32
CA GLU A 424 -20.61 -5.98 33.23
C GLU A 424 -21.46 -4.74 33.56
N LYS A 425 -22.44 -4.42 32.70
CA LYS A 425 -23.30 -3.24 32.84
C LYS A 425 -24.76 -3.58 33.08
N GLU A 426 -25.04 -4.86 33.30
CA GLU A 426 -26.38 -5.35 33.64
C GLU A 426 -27.44 -4.97 32.60
N ILE A 427 -27.07 -4.94 31.31
CA ILE A 427 -28.00 -4.70 30.20
C ILE A 427 -28.54 -6.04 29.72
N THR A 428 -29.84 -6.26 29.81
CA THR A 428 -30.53 -7.48 29.37
C THR A 428 -31.08 -7.34 27.93
N PRO A 429 -31.49 -8.42 27.26
CA PRO A 429 -32.06 -8.36 25.92
C PRO A 429 -33.31 -7.46 25.83
N ASP A 430 -34.15 -7.47 26.87
CA ASP A 430 -35.41 -6.72 26.90
C ASP A 430 -35.19 -5.20 27.04
N ASP A 431 -34.04 -4.78 27.58
CA ASP A 431 -33.74 -3.36 27.83
C ASP A 431 -33.37 -2.58 26.55
N PHE A 432 -33.11 -3.26 25.42
CA PHE A 432 -32.54 -2.61 24.22
C PHE A 432 -33.46 -1.55 23.61
N GLU A 433 -34.76 -1.80 23.53
CA GLU A 433 -35.72 -0.87 22.92
C GLU A 433 -35.77 0.43 23.72
N GLU A 434 -36.05 0.33 25.03
CA GLU A 434 -36.08 1.49 25.93
C GLU A 434 -34.73 2.24 25.97
N LEU A 435 -33.60 1.53 25.87
CA LEU A 435 -32.27 2.13 25.89
C LEU A 435 -32.07 3.08 24.70
N TYR A 436 -32.46 2.66 23.49
CA TYR A 436 -32.29 3.50 22.29
C TYR A 436 -33.34 4.61 22.21
N GLU A 437 -34.57 4.37 22.65
CA GLU A 437 -35.59 5.43 22.74
C GLU A 437 -35.15 6.57 23.66
N LYS A 438 -34.71 6.24 24.88
CA LYS A 438 -34.16 7.22 25.84
C LYS A 438 -32.96 7.95 25.25
N ALA A 439 -32.11 7.25 24.50
CA ALA A 439 -30.97 7.87 23.84
C ALA A 439 -31.40 8.86 22.73
N HIS A 440 -32.40 8.52 21.92
CA HIS A 440 -32.93 9.39 20.88
C HIS A 440 -33.52 10.67 21.46
N GLU A 441 -34.29 10.56 22.54
CA GLU A 441 -34.82 11.71 23.28
C GLU A 441 -33.70 12.58 23.87
N ALA A 442 -32.71 11.95 24.52
CA ALA A 442 -31.58 12.67 25.12
C ALA A 442 -30.74 13.43 24.08
N ILE A 443 -30.52 12.84 22.90
CA ILE A 443 -29.80 13.48 21.79
C ILE A 443 -30.59 14.68 21.24
N ARG A 444 -31.92 14.55 21.12
CA ARG A 444 -32.79 15.66 20.69
C ARG A 444 -32.82 16.79 21.72
N ALA A 445 -32.78 16.46 23.01
CA ALA A 445 -32.78 17.43 24.09
C ALA A 445 -31.46 18.22 24.19
N ASP A 446 -30.31 17.55 24.09
CA ASP A 446 -28.99 18.19 24.13
C ASP A 446 -28.06 17.66 23.03
N PRO A 447 -28.09 18.23 21.81
CA PRO A 447 -27.18 17.84 20.73
C PRO A 447 -25.78 18.45 20.88
N THR A 448 -25.49 19.18 21.97
CA THR A 448 -24.26 19.97 22.07
C THR A 448 -23.05 19.12 22.41
N ARG A 449 -21.95 19.37 21.68
CA ARG A 449 -20.67 18.71 21.90
C ARG A 449 -19.81 19.51 22.86
N GLU A 450 -19.51 18.93 24.02
CA GLU A 450 -18.55 19.49 24.96
C GLU A 450 -17.10 19.31 24.44
N ALA A 451 -16.43 20.42 24.18
CA ALA A 451 -15.03 20.41 23.79
C ALA A 451 -14.15 20.01 24.99
N LYS A 452 -13.50 18.85 24.92
CA LYS A 452 -12.48 18.48 25.92
C LYS A 452 -11.29 19.42 25.79
N ALA A 453 -11.01 20.19 26.86
CA ALA A 453 -9.85 21.04 26.95
C ALA A 453 -8.58 20.19 27.08
N HIS A 454 -7.96 19.84 25.95
CA HIS A 454 -6.65 19.18 25.95
C HIS A 454 -5.53 20.24 25.99
N VAL A 455 -5.29 20.80 27.17
CA VAL A 455 -4.08 21.59 27.42
C VAL A 455 -2.97 20.62 27.82
N TYR A 456 -2.03 20.38 26.91
CA TYR A 456 -0.82 19.65 27.26
C TYR A 456 0.15 20.59 27.95
N ASP A 457 0.49 20.28 29.20
CA ASP A 457 1.58 20.96 29.89
C ASP A 457 2.91 20.81 29.13
N GLU A 458 3.80 21.79 29.28
CA GLU A 458 5.11 21.75 28.64
C GLU A 458 5.92 20.49 29.01
N GLU A 459 5.74 19.98 30.22
CA GLU A 459 6.31 18.70 30.66
C GLU A 459 5.78 17.51 29.85
N ALA A 460 4.46 17.46 29.59
CA ALA A 460 3.84 16.42 28.78
C ALA A 460 4.34 16.48 27.32
N LYS A 461 4.48 17.70 26.76
CA LYS A 461 5.08 17.90 25.44
C LYS A 461 6.53 17.42 25.39
N ASN A 462 7.31 17.65 26.45
CA ASN A 462 8.70 17.20 26.53
C ASN A 462 8.81 15.67 26.64
N LYS A 463 7.93 15.02 27.41
CA LYS A 463 7.82 13.54 27.43
C LYS A 463 7.53 12.97 26.04
N LEU A 464 6.63 13.60 25.27
CA LEU A 464 6.29 13.18 23.90
C LEU A 464 7.48 13.27 22.92
N LYS A 465 8.37 14.25 23.08
CA LYS A 465 9.57 14.40 22.23
C LYS A 465 10.49 13.18 22.29
N LYS A 466 10.54 12.46 23.42
CA LYS A 466 11.37 11.25 23.61
C LYS A 466 11.01 10.14 22.62
N TYR A 467 9.74 9.98 22.27
CA TYR A 467 9.28 8.94 21.34
C TYR A 467 9.49 9.29 19.86
N LYS A 468 9.77 10.57 19.57
CA LYS A 468 10.01 11.05 18.21
C LYS A 468 11.49 10.89 17.85
N MET A 469 11.82 9.81 17.13
CA MET A 469 13.16 9.66 16.59
C MET A 469 13.52 10.81 15.63
N THR A 470 14.56 11.56 15.98
CA THR A 470 15.09 12.63 15.14
C THR A 470 15.88 12.04 13.97
N LYS A 471 15.80 12.69 12.81
CA LYS A 471 16.59 12.28 11.65
C LYS A 471 18.06 12.63 11.93
N ARG A 472 18.97 11.67 11.74
CA ARG A 472 20.42 11.95 11.80
C ARG A 472 20.79 13.05 10.82
N ASN A 473 21.64 13.98 11.27
CA ASN A 473 22.20 15.02 10.42
C ASN A 473 23.22 14.42 9.41
N LEU A 474 23.74 15.24 8.50
CA LEU A 474 24.69 14.78 7.48
C LEU A 474 25.99 14.26 8.12
N LYS A 475 26.58 15.02 9.05
CA LYS A 475 27.84 14.68 9.74
C LYS A 475 27.76 13.30 10.41
N GLN A 476 26.74 13.06 11.23
CA GLN A 476 26.48 11.77 11.87
C GLN A 476 26.32 10.62 10.87
N ARG A 477 25.74 10.86 9.69
CA ARG A 477 25.62 9.82 8.65
C ARG A 477 26.97 9.50 8.03
N VAL A 478 27.79 10.52 7.74
CA VAL A 478 29.14 10.36 7.17
C VAL A 478 30.05 9.66 8.16
N ASP A 479 30.06 10.10 9.42
CA ASP A 479 30.89 9.52 10.47
C ASP A 479 30.50 8.06 10.74
N ARG A 480 29.20 7.74 10.71
CA ARG A 480 28.75 6.34 10.81
C ARG A 480 29.25 5.47 9.66
N VAL A 481 29.35 6.01 8.44
CA VAL A 481 29.93 5.27 7.31
C VAL A 481 31.42 5.04 7.52
N LYS A 482 32.16 6.05 8.00
CA LYS A 482 33.58 5.93 8.32
C LYS A 482 33.82 4.87 9.41
N GLN A 483 33.10 4.95 10.52
CA GLN A 483 33.17 3.98 11.63
C GLN A 483 32.88 2.55 11.14
N LYS A 484 31.87 2.36 10.30
CA LYS A 484 31.56 1.03 9.74
C LYS A 484 32.66 0.50 8.82
N LYS A 485 33.29 1.36 8.01
CA LYS A 485 34.42 0.95 7.16
C LYS A 485 35.64 0.56 8.02
N ALA A 486 35.96 1.37 9.02
CA ALA A 486 37.07 1.11 9.93
C ALA A 486 36.87 -0.19 10.71
N ALA A 487 35.69 -0.41 11.29
CA ALA A 487 35.36 -1.64 12.01
C ALA A 487 35.43 -2.89 11.10
N TRP A 488 35.00 -2.77 9.84
CA TRP A 488 35.09 -3.87 8.87
C TRP A 488 36.54 -4.21 8.50
N LEU A 489 37.39 -3.19 8.31
CA LEU A 489 38.82 -3.39 8.07
C LEU A 489 39.51 -4.03 9.27
N ALA A 490 39.21 -3.57 10.48
CA ALA A 490 39.75 -4.13 11.72
C ALA A 490 39.36 -5.60 11.92
N ALA A 491 38.09 -5.96 11.63
CA ALA A 491 37.64 -7.34 11.71
C ALA A 491 38.35 -8.26 10.70
N ARG A 492 38.61 -7.79 9.47
CA ARG A 492 39.40 -8.57 8.50
C ARG A 492 40.84 -8.78 8.96
N ALA A 493 41.45 -7.75 9.54
CA ALA A 493 42.82 -7.83 10.03
C ALA A 493 42.97 -8.68 11.31
N SER A 494 41.88 -8.97 12.01
CA SER A 494 41.89 -9.92 13.15
C SER A 494 41.57 -11.36 12.75
N ASP A 495 40.97 -11.56 11.56
CA ASP A 495 40.68 -12.88 10.99
C ASP A 495 41.87 -13.44 10.17
N GLU A 496 42.77 -12.55 9.72
CA GLU A 496 44.10 -12.85 9.16
C GLU A 496 45.13 -13.01 10.28
#